data_AF-A0A317JHY1-F1
#
_entry.id   AF-A0A317JHY1-F1
#
_cell.length_a   1.000
_cell.length_b   1.000
_cell.length_c   1.000
_cell.angle_alpha   90.00
_cell.angle_beta   90.00
_cell.angle_gamma   90.00
#
_symmetry.space_group_name_H-M   'P 1'
#
loop_
_entity.id
_entity.type
_entity.pdbx_description
1 polymer ?
#
loop_
_entity_poly.entity_id
_entity_poly.type
_entity_poly.pdbx_seq_one_letter_code
_entity_poly.pdbx_strand_id
1 'polypeptide(L)'
;MRVGRVQKINWKLFETHSFLLRESDEEYGGCGGSALGALTGRPAREIRKLRRDEHWPTHTMRMYLQKQRSIMLPVTINNIAGAYSLKDHLNIPKITNKHVLLLCHSYCKEESTWVVVYNNFEFHNGDITQLRPLDFLNYPIEDAYVIWHPSWKK
;
A
#
# COMPACT_ATOMS: atom_id res chain seq x y z
N MET A 1 2.13 -27.07 -9.94
CA MET A 1 1.96 -25.86 -9.09
C MET A 1 0.55 -25.91 -8.51
N ARG A 2 0.37 -26.16 -7.20
CA ARG A 2 -0.97 -26.13 -6.59
C ARG A 2 -1.31 -24.68 -6.29
N VAL A 3 -2.22 -24.11 -7.07
CA VAL A 3 -2.83 -22.81 -6.77
C VAL A 3 -3.62 -23.01 -5.47
N GLY A 4 -3.24 -22.28 -4.42
CA GLY A 4 -3.93 -22.34 -3.12
C GLY A 4 -5.43 -22.01 -3.26
N ARG A 5 -6.24 -22.42 -2.27
CA ARG A 5 -7.66 -22.03 -2.23
C ARG A 5 -7.78 -20.51 -2.29
N VAL A 6 -8.60 -20.03 -3.21
CA VAL A 6 -8.82 -18.60 -3.42
C VAL A 6 -9.62 -18.05 -2.24
N GLN A 7 -9.01 -17.14 -1.48
CA GLN A 7 -9.72 -16.41 -0.44
C GLN A 7 -10.49 -15.26 -1.10
N LYS A 8 -11.82 -15.38 -1.18
CA LYS A 8 -12.67 -14.28 -1.67
C LYS A 8 -12.68 -13.17 -0.62
N ILE A 9 -11.97 -12.08 -0.90
CA ILE A 9 -11.97 -10.87 -0.06
C ILE A 9 -13.05 -9.92 -0.58
N ASN A 10 -13.94 -9.46 0.30
CA ASN A 10 -14.87 -8.39 -0.02
C ASN A 10 -14.18 -7.04 0.19
N TRP A 11 -13.55 -6.53 -0.88
CA TRP A 11 -12.79 -5.28 -0.84
C TRP A 11 -13.61 -4.07 -0.42
N LYS A 12 -14.93 -4.06 -0.66
CA LYS A 12 -15.83 -2.98 -0.23
C LYS A 12 -15.78 -2.68 1.27
N LEU A 13 -15.42 -3.68 2.10
CA LEU A 13 -15.28 -3.49 3.55
C LEU A 13 -14.07 -2.63 3.93
N PHE A 14 -13.11 -2.47 3.01
CA PHE A 14 -11.84 -1.78 3.21
C PHE A 14 -11.74 -0.49 2.39
N GLU A 15 -12.86 0.00 1.84
CA GLU A 15 -12.91 1.35 1.29
C GLU A 15 -12.74 2.41 2.40
N THR A 16 -12.08 3.50 2.05
CA THR A 16 -11.84 4.67 2.89
C THR A 16 -12.49 5.91 2.26
N HIS A 17 -13.04 6.77 3.11
CA HIS A 17 -13.64 8.04 2.73
C HIS A 17 -12.97 9.25 3.41
N SER A 18 -12.11 9.02 4.41
CA SER A 18 -11.47 10.06 5.22
C SER A 18 -9.95 9.94 5.32
N PHE A 19 -9.33 9.03 4.56
CA PHE A 19 -7.87 9.03 4.42
C PHE A 19 -7.40 10.23 3.60
N LEU A 20 -6.32 10.87 4.01
CA LEU A 20 -5.73 12.01 3.33
C LEU A 20 -4.23 11.76 3.17
N LEU A 21 -3.75 11.80 1.93
CA LEU A 21 -2.33 11.95 1.66
C LEU A 21 -1.94 13.41 1.92
N ARG A 22 -0.79 13.60 2.56
CA ARG A 22 -0.25 14.92 2.85
C ARG A 22 1.22 14.92 2.46
N GLU A 23 1.64 15.98 1.79
CA GLU A 23 3.06 16.24 1.58
C GLU A 23 3.74 16.41 2.95
N SER A 24 5.04 16.11 2.97
CA SER A 24 5.85 16.37 4.15
C SER A 24 7.23 16.83 3.73
N ASP A 25 7.66 17.97 4.28
CA ASP A 25 9.02 18.50 4.12
C ASP A 25 10.10 17.63 4.85
N GLU A 26 9.70 16.52 5.46
CA GLU A 26 10.60 15.64 6.18
C GLU A 26 11.35 14.69 5.22
N GLU A 27 12.46 15.16 4.62
CA GLU A 27 13.41 14.35 3.82
C GLU A 27 14.08 13.19 4.61
N TYR A 28 13.74 12.99 5.88
CA TYR A 28 14.58 12.27 6.83
C TYR A 28 14.09 10.87 7.20
N GLY A 29 13.21 10.22 6.44
CA GLY A 29 12.56 8.96 6.85
C GLY A 29 13.07 7.66 6.20
N GLY A 30 13.66 7.73 5.00
CA GLY A 30 13.69 6.59 4.08
C GLY A 30 12.28 6.18 3.63
N CYS A 31 12.15 5.46 2.51
CA CYS A 31 10.83 5.16 1.93
C CYS A 31 9.91 4.40 2.87
N GLY A 32 10.45 3.49 3.69
CA GLY A 32 9.65 2.75 4.68
C GLY A 32 9.10 3.67 5.79
N GLY A 33 9.96 4.51 6.37
CA GLY A 33 9.56 5.45 7.43
C GLY A 33 8.55 6.48 6.94
N SER A 34 8.80 7.04 5.76
CA SER A 34 7.90 8.01 5.11
C SER A 34 6.54 7.39 4.79
N ALA A 35 6.50 6.19 4.21
CA ALA A 35 5.25 5.49 3.92
C ALA A 35 4.44 5.20 5.20
N LEU A 36 5.09 4.74 6.27
CA LEU A 36 4.42 4.54 7.56
C LEU A 36 3.94 5.87 8.17
N GLY A 37 4.67 6.96 7.97
CA GLY A 37 4.27 8.29 8.40
C GLY A 37 2.98 8.74 7.72
N ALA A 38 2.93 8.62 6.39
CA ALA A 38 1.73 8.90 5.60
C ALA A 38 0.54 8.03 6.03
N LEU A 39 0.76 6.74 6.28
CA LEU A 39 -0.29 5.81 6.69
C LEU A 39 -0.78 6.02 8.13
N THR A 40 0.01 6.61 9.02
CA THR A 40 -0.35 6.69 10.45
C THR A 40 -0.52 8.10 10.97
N GLY A 41 -0.21 9.11 10.15
CA GLY A 41 -0.20 10.52 10.54
C GLY A 41 0.91 10.86 11.53
N ARG A 42 1.86 9.95 11.77
CA ARG A 42 3.00 10.17 12.66
C ARG A 42 4.18 10.76 11.88
N PRO A 43 4.98 11.66 12.47
CA PRO A 43 6.14 12.23 11.79
C PRO A 43 7.15 11.13 11.40
N ALA A 44 7.62 11.14 10.15
CA ALA A 44 8.57 10.15 9.63
C ALA A 44 9.87 10.14 10.45
N ARG A 45 10.31 11.31 10.94
CA ARG A 45 11.45 11.45 11.85
C ARG A 45 11.32 10.66 13.16
N GLU A 46 10.09 10.49 13.67
CA GLU A 46 9.87 9.69 14.88
C GLU A 46 9.91 8.20 14.57
N ILE A 47 9.38 7.82 13.40
CA ILE A 47 9.37 6.43 12.95
C ILE A 47 10.79 5.95 12.69
N ARG A 48 11.64 6.77 12.06
CA ARG A 48 13.06 6.45 11.84
C ARG A 48 13.86 6.23 13.13
N LYS A 49 13.47 6.85 14.25
CA LYS A 49 14.13 6.57 15.54
C LYS A 49 13.96 5.12 15.99
N LEU A 50 12.93 4.42 15.48
CA LEU A 50 12.68 3.01 15.77
C LEU A 50 13.57 2.08 14.94
N ARG A 51 14.04 2.53 13.77
CA ARG A 51 14.92 1.77 12.89
C ARG A 51 15.59 2.70 11.86
N ARG A 52 16.91 2.59 11.75
CA ARG A 52 17.72 3.47 10.89
C ARG A 52 17.73 3.09 9.41
N ASP A 53 17.32 1.86 9.08
CA ASP A 53 17.26 1.36 7.71
C ASP A 53 16.29 2.19 6.85
N GLU A 54 16.69 2.50 5.63
CA GLU A 54 15.88 3.31 4.69
C GLU A 54 14.70 2.51 4.12
N HIS A 55 14.95 1.23 3.80
CA HIS A 55 13.93 0.28 3.37
C HIS A 55 13.56 -0.65 4.53
N TRP A 56 12.29 -0.64 4.93
CA TRP A 56 11.79 -1.52 5.98
C TRP A 56 11.21 -2.80 5.38
N PRO A 57 11.66 -4.00 5.78
CA PRO A 57 11.09 -5.24 5.26
C PRO A 57 9.58 -5.35 5.54
N THR A 58 8.84 -6.01 4.63
CA THR A 58 7.38 -6.22 4.73
C THR A 58 6.91 -6.68 6.11
N HIS A 59 7.61 -7.63 6.74
CA HIS A 59 7.24 -8.12 8.07
C HIS A 59 7.31 -7.01 9.14
N THR A 60 8.26 -6.09 9.02
CA THR A 60 8.42 -4.96 9.93
C THR A 60 7.32 -3.92 9.71
N MET A 61 7.02 -3.57 8.45
CA MET A 61 5.90 -2.71 8.07
C MET A 61 4.59 -3.22 8.68
N ARG A 62 4.32 -4.52 8.51
CA ARG A 62 3.14 -5.20 9.07
C ARG A 62 3.05 -5.08 10.59
N MET A 63 4.14 -5.43 11.30
CA MET A 63 4.15 -5.35 12.76
C MET A 63 3.90 -3.93 13.26
N TYR A 64 4.46 -2.92 12.60
CA TYR A 64 4.24 -1.53 12.95
C TYR A 64 2.77 -1.12 12.77
N LEU A 65 2.21 -1.40 11.59
CA LEU A 65 0.82 -1.07 11.26
C LEU A 65 -0.17 -1.78 12.18
N GLN A 66 0.07 -3.05 12.54
CA GLN A 66 -0.74 -3.79 13.50
C GLN A 66 -0.72 -3.14 14.90
N LYS A 67 0.43 -2.67 15.37
CA LYS A 67 0.54 -1.91 16.63
C LYS A 67 -0.27 -0.61 16.58
N GLN A 68 -0.38 0.01 15.40
CA GLN A 68 -1.23 1.16 15.13
C GLN A 68 -2.67 0.77 14.75
N ARG A 69 -3.11 -0.46 15.07
CA ARG A 69 -4.48 -0.97 14.82
C ARG A 69 -4.92 -0.95 13.36
N SER A 70 -3.96 -0.87 12.44
CA SER A 70 -4.21 -0.95 11.00
C SER A 70 -4.17 -2.41 10.54
N ILE A 71 -4.97 -2.71 9.53
CA ILE A 71 -5.04 -3.99 8.84
C ILE A 71 -4.20 -3.87 7.57
N MET A 72 -3.40 -4.90 7.28
CA MET A 72 -2.59 -5.01 6.06
C MET A 72 -2.94 -6.32 5.36
N LEU A 73 -3.63 -6.23 4.22
CA LEU A 73 -4.10 -7.37 3.45
C LEU A 73 -3.26 -7.54 2.18
N PRO A 74 -2.60 -8.69 1.94
CA PRO A 74 -1.85 -8.91 0.72
C PRO A 74 -2.76 -8.92 -0.51
N VAL A 75 -2.33 -8.26 -1.58
CA VAL A 75 -2.90 -8.36 -2.92
C VAL A 75 -2.10 -9.41 -3.67
N THR A 76 -2.62 -10.64 -3.77
CA THR A 76 -1.94 -11.75 -4.43
C THR A 76 -2.45 -11.97 -5.86
N ILE A 77 -1.70 -12.69 -6.71
CA ILE A 77 -2.19 -13.15 -8.02
C ILE A 77 -3.52 -13.89 -7.88
N ASN A 78 -3.74 -14.65 -6.80
CA ASN A 78 -5.02 -15.35 -6.57
C ASN A 78 -6.16 -14.38 -6.23
N ASN A 79 -5.86 -13.22 -5.64
CA ASN A 79 -6.84 -12.17 -5.38
C ASN A 79 -7.16 -11.36 -6.65
N ILE A 80 -6.25 -11.36 -7.63
CA ILE A 80 -6.38 -10.63 -8.91
C ILE A 80 -7.01 -11.53 -10.00
N ALA A 81 -6.50 -12.76 -10.15
CA ALA A 81 -6.86 -13.70 -11.20
C ALA A 81 -7.78 -14.85 -10.74
N GLY A 82 -7.85 -15.13 -9.43
CA GLY A 82 -8.28 -16.44 -8.95
C GLY A 82 -9.78 -16.70 -8.83
N ALA A 83 -10.67 -15.71 -8.77
CA ALA A 83 -12.02 -15.99 -8.26
C ALA A 83 -13.17 -15.99 -9.28
N TYR A 84 -12.94 -15.69 -10.56
CA TYR A 84 -14.05 -15.21 -11.39
C TYR A 84 -13.93 -15.60 -12.86
N SER A 85 -14.97 -16.24 -13.40
CA SER A 85 -15.08 -16.49 -14.84
C SER A 85 -15.17 -15.16 -15.60
N LEU A 86 -14.96 -15.17 -16.92
CA LEU A 86 -15.23 -14.02 -17.79
C LEU A 86 -16.67 -13.47 -17.63
N LYS A 87 -17.63 -14.23 -17.08
CA LYS A 87 -18.98 -13.74 -16.77
C LYS A 87 -19.06 -13.01 -15.43
N ASP A 88 -18.16 -13.32 -14.50
CA ASP A 88 -18.13 -12.76 -13.15
C ASP A 88 -17.32 -11.45 -13.07
N HIS A 89 -16.53 -11.10 -14.09
CA HIS A 89 -15.65 -9.92 -14.14
C HIS A 89 -16.34 -8.56 -13.85
N LEU A 90 -17.65 -8.49 -14.05
CA LEU A 90 -18.46 -7.30 -13.78
C LEU A 90 -18.88 -7.19 -12.31
N ASN A 91 -18.97 -8.30 -11.59
CA ASN A 91 -19.48 -8.36 -10.21
C ASN A 91 -18.40 -8.67 -9.17
N ILE A 92 -17.13 -8.62 -9.56
CA ILE A 92 -15.99 -8.77 -8.65
C ILE A 92 -15.95 -7.55 -7.73
N PRO A 93 -15.85 -7.71 -6.40
CA PRO A 93 -15.43 -6.60 -5.54
C PRO A 93 -14.06 -6.16 -6.03
N LYS A 94 -13.92 -4.94 -6.55
CA LYS A 94 -12.64 -4.44 -7.11
C LYS A 94 -11.92 -3.59 -6.08
N ILE A 95 -10.61 -3.65 -6.10
CA ILE A 95 -9.79 -2.57 -5.57
C ILE A 95 -10.05 -1.34 -6.46
N THR A 96 -10.35 -0.22 -5.84
CA THR A 96 -10.69 1.06 -6.48
C THR A 96 -9.80 2.16 -5.91
N ASN A 97 -9.91 3.37 -6.45
CA ASN A 97 -9.25 4.57 -5.93
C ASN A 97 -9.69 4.93 -4.49
N LYS A 98 -10.72 4.27 -3.95
CA LYS A 98 -11.14 4.38 -2.54
C LYS A 98 -10.38 3.45 -1.58
N HIS A 99 -9.35 2.75 -2.04
CA HIS A 99 -8.51 1.91 -1.18
C HIS A 99 -7.15 2.55 -1.00
N VAL A 100 -6.60 2.48 0.21
CA VAL A 100 -5.21 2.85 0.46
C VAL A 100 -4.34 1.65 0.13
N LEU A 101 -3.38 1.81 -0.77
CA LEU A 101 -2.44 0.76 -1.12
C LEU A 101 -1.06 1.11 -0.58
N LEU A 102 -0.34 0.09 -0.12
CA LEU A 102 1.08 0.13 0.14
C LEU A 102 1.74 -0.79 -0.89
N LEU A 103 2.56 -0.21 -1.76
CA LEU A 103 3.24 -0.93 -2.84
C LEU A 103 4.75 -0.90 -2.62
N CYS A 104 5.42 -2.00 -2.94
CA CYS A 104 6.86 -2.05 -3.08
C CYS A 104 7.17 -2.02 -4.58
N HIS A 105 7.76 -0.95 -5.07
CA HIS A 105 8.20 -0.83 -6.46
C HIS A 105 9.67 -1.22 -6.59
N SER A 106 10.00 -1.96 -7.65
CA SER A 106 11.38 -2.18 -8.08
C SER A 106 11.82 -0.99 -8.91
N TYR A 107 12.66 -0.11 -8.35
CA TYR A 107 13.12 1.10 -9.06
C TYR A 107 14.41 0.84 -9.84
N CYS A 108 15.28 0.01 -9.28
CA CYS A 108 16.41 -0.58 -10.00
C CYS A 108 16.65 -2.02 -9.53
N LYS A 109 17.59 -2.74 -10.17
CA LYS A 109 17.86 -4.17 -9.88
C LYS A 109 18.14 -4.49 -8.40
N GLU A 110 18.58 -3.50 -7.64
CA GLU A 110 19.03 -3.67 -6.25
C GLU A 110 18.26 -2.77 -5.27
N GLU A 111 17.28 -1.99 -5.76
CA GLU A 111 16.57 -1.01 -4.94
C GLU A 111 15.06 -1.14 -5.11
N SER A 112 14.42 -1.55 -4.02
CA SER A 112 12.97 -1.55 -3.88
C SER A 112 12.54 -0.39 -2.97
N THR A 113 11.44 0.26 -3.32
CA THR A 113 10.93 1.41 -2.57
C THR A 113 9.45 1.25 -2.19
N TRP A 114 9.10 1.74 -1.00
CA TRP A 114 7.72 1.77 -0.53
C TRP A 114 7.03 3.05 -0.95
N VAL A 115 5.86 2.89 -1.57
CA VAL A 115 4.97 4.00 -1.94
C VAL A 115 3.58 3.77 -1.38
N VAL A 116 2.89 4.86 -1.06
CA VAL A 116 1.48 4.84 -0.63
C VAL A 116 0.62 5.39 -1.75
N VAL A 117 -0.35 4.60 -2.21
CA VAL A 117 -1.27 5.03 -3.28
C VAL A 117 -2.67 5.22 -2.72
N TYR A 118 -3.28 6.37 -3.01
CA TYR A 118 -4.68 6.64 -2.70
C TYR A 118 -5.28 7.66 -3.68
N ASN A 119 -6.52 7.45 -4.09
CA ASN A 119 -7.26 8.35 -4.97
C ASN A 119 -6.52 8.75 -6.27
N ASN A 120 -5.80 7.82 -6.90
CA ASN A 120 -4.95 8.03 -8.08
C ASN A 120 -3.72 8.92 -7.85
N PHE A 121 -3.32 9.12 -6.60
CA PHE A 121 -2.06 9.76 -6.24
C PHE A 121 -1.13 8.75 -5.58
N GLU A 122 0.16 8.89 -5.87
CA GLU A 122 1.25 8.17 -5.23
C GLU A 122 2.00 9.13 -4.30
N PHE A 123 2.28 8.66 -3.09
CA PHE A 123 3.15 9.32 -2.14
C PHE A 123 4.46 8.54 -2.00
N HIS A 124 5.58 9.23 -2.17
CA HIS A 124 6.93 8.68 -2.01
C HIS A 124 7.84 9.74 -1.39
N ASN A 125 8.42 9.45 -0.22
CA ASN A 125 9.40 10.31 0.45
C ASN A 125 9.00 11.79 0.66
N GLY A 126 7.71 12.06 0.85
CA GLY A 126 7.21 13.43 1.09
C GLY A 126 6.53 14.04 -0.12
N ASP A 127 6.84 13.55 -1.32
CA ASP A 127 6.26 14.02 -2.57
C ASP A 127 4.95 13.29 -2.88
N ILE A 128 3.98 14.04 -3.39
CA ILE A 128 2.72 13.50 -3.94
C ILE A 128 2.71 13.73 -5.44
N THR A 129 2.60 12.64 -6.21
CA THR A 129 2.51 12.70 -7.67
C THR A 129 1.23 12.02 -8.15
N GLN A 130 0.74 12.43 -9.32
CA GLN A 130 -0.38 11.74 -9.95
C GLN A 130 0.10 10.40 -10.49
N LEU A 131 -0.51 9.31 -10.04
CA LEU A 131 -0.20 7.97 -10.51
C LEU A 131 -0.80 7.75 -11.90
N ARG A 132 0.05 7.43 -12.87
CA ARG A 132 -0.36 7.14 -14.25
C ARG A 132 -0.35 5.64 -14.48
N PRO A 133 -1.26 5.10 -15.31
CA PRO A 133 -1.30 3.66 -15.58
C PRO A 133 0.01 3.06 -16.08
N LEU A 134 0.82 3.83 -16.83
CA LEU A 134 2.09 3.37 -17.37
C LEU A 134 3.22 3.33 -16.34
N ASP A 135 3.06 3.97 -15.18
CA ASP A 135 4.09 3.98 -14.15
C ASP A 135 4.36 2.56 -13.61
N PHE A 136 3.36 1.68 -13.58
CA PHE A 136 3.54 0.26 -13.20
C PHE A 136 4.35 -0.58 -14.21
N LEU A 137 4.50 -0.11 -15.45
CA LEU A 137 5.39 -0.75 -16.43
C LEU A 137 6.84 -0.28 -16.25
N ASN A 138 7.02 0.97 -15.81
CA ASN A 138 8.33 1.56 -15.58
C ASN A 138 8.89 1.18 -14.21
N TYR A 139 8.01 0.98 -13.22
CA TYR A 139 8.32 0.64 -11.83
C TYR A 139 7.47 -0.57 -11.42
N PRO A 140 7.92 -1.79 -11.75
CA PRO A 140 7.15 -2.99 -11.48
C PRO A 140 6.85 -3.17 -9.99
N ILE A 141 5.62 -3.59 -9.68
CA ILE A 141 5.19 -3.89 -8.32
C ILE A 141 5.72 -5.28 -7.91
N GLU A 142 6.54 -5.32 -6.87
CA GLU A 142 7.03 -6.56 -6.25
C GLU A 142 6.05 -7.10 -5.21
N ASP A 143 5.50 -6.18 -4.41
CA ASP A 143 4.65 -6.45 -3.26
C ASP A 143 3.52 -5.42 -3.23
N ALA A 144 2.29 -5.87 -2.99
CA ALA A 144 1.12 -4.99 -2.92
C ALA A 144 0.21 -5.36 -1.75
N TYR A 145 -0.24 -4.34 -1.02
CA TYR A 145 -1.10 -4.51 0.14
C TYR A 145 -2.21 -3.47 0.16
N VAL A 146 -3.43 -3.88 0.52
CA VAL A 146 -4.47 -2.94 0.96
C VAL A 146 -4.25 -2.65 2.44
N ILE A 147 -4.11 -1.38 2.77
CA ILE A 147 -4.03 -0.89 4.14
C ILE A 147 -5.38 -0.30 4.54
N TRP A 148 -5.83 -0.60 5.75
CA TRP A 148 -7.07 -0.05 6.27
C TRP A 148 -6.98 0.23 7.77
N HIS A 149 -7.55 1.34 8.21
CA HIS A 149 -7.68 1.68 9.62
C HIS A 149 -9.15 2.03 9.94
N PRO A 150 -9.71 1.63 11.11
CA PRO A 150 -11.09 1.92 11.47
C PRO A 150 -11.49 3.40 11.44
N SER A 151 -10.53 4.30 11.64
CA SER A 151 -10.81 5.75 11.61
C SER A 151 -11.13 6.28 10.21
N TRP A 152 -10.80 5.54 9.14
CA TRP A 152 -10.97 5.97 7.75
C TRP A 152 -12.33 5.62 7.15
N LYS A 153 -13.17 4.93 7.91
CA LYS A 153 -14.48 4.47 7.46
C LYS A 153 -15.49 5.62 7.30
N LYS A 154 -15.28 6.74 7.99
CA LYS A 154 -16.20 7.89 8.01
C LYS A 154 -16.13 8.69 6.73
#